data_AF-A0AAU1FNL8-F1
#
_entry.id   AF-A0AAU1FNL8-F1
#
_cell.length_a   1.000
_cell.length_b   1.000
_cell.length_c   1.000
_cell.angle_alpha   90.00
_cell.angle_beta   90.00
_cell.angle_gamma   90.00
#
_symmetry.space_group_name_H-M   'P 1'
#
loop_
_entity.id
_entity.type
_entity.pdbx_description
1 polymer ?
#
loop_
_entity_poly.entity_id
_entity_poly.type
_entity_poly.pdbx_seq_one_letter_code
_entity_poly.pdbx_strand_id
1 'polypeptide(L)'
;MSTSLEGPLRLPASAVPDGCRSWDGESARRWTQALPPRWVPIRVLSVHLLSVPLVASASAFLWLFGADMSPYLAALLALHVVWMMQLPEVVLVSAPALAVVLAAERPGLPWAIPLAAALALSWASALVRLRSRTRQRHAALNAADGVTAPLPGAAKPLERGMFLLWAGLLLAVLGAVVLALSGLPDAAQHRQVVRMGGCFVLGLGLTVVLSGLLGRRRARLLRRMPVPVLRVRIRDNEDVCTEVYAADDWKARRPLFVVPLRESTDDHDHDDDMDDEELERLLDELEDDDPAPGPLREALLYGVPYDSAEVLVVSAAEEPGEPPVVEWSTGVVRPLSEAAVRRRTAKEKALAARDAAYEERSAAASAAVRESAEPVRRWRAGWPDWLSAAAIVVWGAHFFWGETGLWRYAIGVALGAFGVWMLPPWVAWRITADGAGLWFNGLRRTHHIAWDHIRIVQCKRNHLKIDSHRATFPEWSAFGPRWPWLERKLGLIHPYEKAAAQITAMWQDPALRPAGDSGERELGRPLWPVAVVAGLGWVALLVLLP
;
A
#
# COMPACT_ATOMS: atom_id res chain seq x y z
N MET A 1 -13.06 -5.58 33.82
CA MET A 1 -11.96 -5.06 34.67
C MET A 1 -10.77 -4.82 33.78
N SER A 2 -10.55 -3.58 33.36
CA SER A 2 -9.46 -3.17 32.48
C SER A 2 -8.27 -2.71 33.33
N THR A 3 -7.29 -3.58 33.56
CA THR A 3 -5.98 -3.14 34.03
C THR A 3 -5.26 -2.49 32.87
N SER A 4 -5.38 -1.17 32.81
CA SER A 4 -4.54 -0.28 32.03
C SER A 4 -3.08 -0.42 32.48
N LEU A 5 -2.37 -1.38 31.89
CA LEU A 5 -0.91 -1.35 31.86
C LEU A 5 -0.51 -0.27 30.83
N GLU A 6 -0.53 1.00 31.22
CA GLU A 6 -0.05 2.14 30.41
C GLU A 6 1.48 2.12 30.16
N GLY A 7 2.17 1.04 30.53
CA GLY A 7 3.60 0.87 30.37
C GLY A 7 3.94 -0.11 29.25
N PRO A 8 5.12 0.01 28.63
CA PRO A 8 5.58 -0.97 27.64
C PRO A 8 5.66 -2.38 28.25
N LEU A 9 5.24 -3.38 27.48
CA LEU A 9 5.37 -4.79 27.87
C LEU A 9 6.84 -5.13 28.05
N ARG A 10 7.18 -5.70 29.21
CA ARG A 10 8.57 -5.88 29.63
C ARG A 10 9.10 -7.23 29.21
N LEU A 11 10.34 -7.23 28.74
CA LEU A 11 11.05 -8.47 28.45
C LEU A 11 11.52 -9.10 29.78
N PRO A 12 11.35 -10.43 29.98
CA PRO A 12 11.88 -11.12 31.15
C PRO A 12 13.39 -10.89 31.32
N ALA A 13 13.85 -10.65 32.56
CA ALA A 13 15.26 -10.40 32.83
C ALA A 13 16.16 -11.60 32.42
N SER A 14 15.62 -12.82 32.46
CA SER A 14 16.29 -14.04 32.01
C SER A 14 16.60 -14.07 30.51
N ALA A 15 15.86 -13.30 29.69
CA ALA A 15 16.07 -13.22 28.26
C ALA A 15 17.12 -12.17 27.86
N VAL A 16 17.54 -11.29 28.79
CA VAL A 16 18.49 -10.20 28.52
C VAL A 16 19.93 -10.69 28.73
N PRO A 17 20.77 -10.68 27.69
CA PRO A 17 22.19 -11.02 27.84
C PRO A 17 22.91 -10.07 28.81
N ASP A 18 23.86 -10.61 29.56
CA ASP A 18 24.66 -9.83 30.50
C ASP A 18 25.38 -8.66 29.81
N GLY A 19 25.29 -7.47 30.41
CA GLY A 19 25.92 -6.26 29.89
C GLY A 19 25.22 -5.62 28.69
N CYS A 20 24.07 -6.15 28.23
CA CYS A 20 23.33 -5.58 27.11
C CYS A 20 23.01 -4.10 27.32
N ARG A 21 23.48 -3.26 26.39
CA ARG A 21 23.26 -1.80 26.44
C ARG A 21 21.89 -1.42 25.92
N SER A 22 21.27 -0.44 26.56
CA SER A 22 20.09 0.24 26.04
C SER A 22 20.48 1.15 24.88
N TRP A 23 19.80 1.03 23.74
CA TRP A 23 19.96 1.97 22.66
C TRP A 23 19.27 3.29 23.02
N ASP A 24 20.01 4.18 23.66
CA ASP A 24 19.51 5.45 24.15
C ASP A 24 19.26 6.48 23.02
N GLY A 25 18.53 7.54 23.35
CA GLY A 25 18.19 8.60 22.41
C GLY A 25 19.40 9.34 21.85
N GLU A 26 20.53 9.39 22.56
CA GLU A 26 21.76 10.00 22.06
C GLU A 26 22.43 9.13 20.98
N SER A 27 22.61 7.84 21.25
CA SER A 27 23.17 6.89 20.28
C SER A 27 22.24 6.74 19.07
N ALA A 28 20.93 6.74 19.29
CA ALA A 28 19.93 6.78 18.23
C ALA A 28 20.03 8.06 17.39
N ARG A 29 20.31 9.21 18.02
CA ARG A 29 20.55 10.47 17.29
C ARG A 29 21.83 10.41 16.46
N ARG A 30 22.93 9.89 16.99
CA ARG A 30 24.18 9.71 16.23
C ARG A 30 23.97 8.80 15.03
N TRP A 31 23.18 7.73 15.20
CA TRP A 31 22.84 6.82 14.11
C TRP A 31 21.95 7.47 13.03
N THR A 32 20.94 8.25 13.43
CA THR A 32 20.07 8.97 12.47
C THR A 32 20.80 10.12 11.76
N GLN A 33 21.79 10.76 12.41
CA GLN A 33 22.66 11.75 11.76
C GLN A 33 23.58 11.15 10.68
N ALA A 34 23.82 9.83 10.73
CA ALA A 34 24.59 9.13 9.70
C ALA A 34 23.78 8.81 8.43
N LEU A 35 22.47 9.12 8.40
CA LEU A 35 21.61 8.91 7.24
C LEU A 35 22.05 9.73 6.02
N PRO A 36 21.77 9.25 4.80
CA PRO A 36 22.05 10.04 3.62
C PRO A 36 21.14 11.29 3.59
N PRO A 37 21.58 12.37 2.90
CA PRO A 37 20.80 13.59 2.76
C PRO A 37 19.49 13.33 2.01
N ARG A 38 18.50 14.21 2.21
CA ARG A 38 17.11 14.03 1.74
C ARG A 38 16.93 13.85 0.22
N TRP A 39 17.90 14.28 -0.58
CA TRP A 39 17.86 14.16 -2.05
C TRP A 39 18.32 12.78 -2.53
N VAL A 40 18.98 11.98 -1.67
CA VAL A 40 19.36 10.61 -2.01
C VAL A 40 18.14 9.72 -1.76
N PRO A 41 17.66 8.98 -2.77
CA PRO A 41 16.54 8.09 -2.58
C PRO A 41 16.91 6.95 -1.62
N ILE A 42 16.14 6.83 -0.55
CA ILE A 42 16.11 5.65 0.31
C ILE A 42 14.95 4.77 -0.19
N ARG A 43 15.05 3.44 0.02
CA ARG A 43 13.99 2.49 -0.39
C ARG A 43 12.61 3.02 0.03
N VAL A 44 11.70 3.05 -0.94
CA VAL A 44 10.28 3.36 -0.72
C VAL A 44 9.61 2.17 0.00
N LEU A 45 8.53 2.44 0.74
CA LEU A 45 7.74 1.44 1.49
C LEU A 45 7.37 0.22 0.61
N SER A 46 7.11 -0.95 1.22
CA SER A 46 6.84 -2.22 0.52
C SER A 46 5.71 -2.10 -0.52
N VAL A 47 4.73 -1.25 -0.22
CA VAL A 47 3.57 -0.93 -1.09
C VAL A 47 3.99 -0.43 -2.48
N HIS A 48 5.19 0.14 -2.62
CA HIS A 48 5.69 0.66 -3.88
C HIS A 48 6.53 -0.33 -4.69
N LEU A 49 6.68 -1.58 -4.23
CA LEU A 49 7.41 -2.62 -4.96
C LEU A 49 6.78 -2.92 -6.33
N LEU A 50 5.45 -2.80 -6.46
CA LEU A 50 4.75 -2.97 -7.74
C LEU A 50 4.72 -1.67 -8.57
N SER A 51 4.58 -0.51 -7.92
CA SER A 51 4.45 0.77 -8.63
C SER A 51 5.75 1.20 -9.30
N VAL A 52 6.92 0.92 -8.70
CA VAL A 52 8.22 1.34 -9.26
C VAL A 52 8.52 0.64 -10.60
N PRO A 53 8.41 -0.69 -10.73
CA PRO A 53 8.54 -1.37 -12.02
C PRO A 53 7.52 -0.91 -13.05
N LEU A 54 6.28 -0.61 -12.64
CA LEU A 54 5.24 -0.15 -13.56
C LEU A 54 5.54 1.25 -14.13
N VAL A 55 5.97 2.19 -13.27
CA VAL A 55 6.42 3.52 -13.69
C VAL A 55 7.69 3.43 -14.54
N ALA A 56 8.63 2.54 -14.18
CA ALA A 56 9.83 2.29 -14.97
C ALA A 56 9.48 1.75 -16.36
N SER A 57 8.55 0.80 -16.45
CA SER A 57 8.06 0.26 -17.72
C SER A 57 7.41 1.35 -18.58
N ALA A 58 6.53 2.17 -18.00
CA ALA A 58 5.95 3.32 -18.69
C ALA A 58 7.02 4.29 -19.21
N SER A 59 8.08 4.55 -18.44
CA SER A 59 9.20 5.35 -18.90
C SER A 59 9.95 4.71 -20.07
N ALA A 60 10.13 3.37 -20.08
CA ALA A 60 10.73 2.66 -21.21
C ALA A 60 9.95 2.87 -22.51
N PHE A 61 8.61 2.88 -22.45
CA PHE A 61 7.77 3.19 -23.61
C PHE A 61 7.99 4.62 -24.11
N LEU A 62 8.09 5.59 -23.19
CA LEU A 62 8.40 6.98 -23.55
C LEU A 62 9.77 7.10 -24.21
N TRP A 63 10.79 6.40 -23.72
CA TRP A 63 12.13 6.39 -24.31
C TRP A 63 12.15 5.74 -25.70
N LEU A 64 11.45 4.62 -25.86
CA LEU A 64 11.37 3.88 -27.12
C LEU A 64 10.76 4.73 -28.23
N PHE A 65 9.62 5.36 -27.99
CA PHE A 65 8.89 6.11 -29.03
C PHE A 65 9.27 7.59 -29.11
N GLY A 66 9.64 8.22 -28.00
CA GLY A 66 9.93 9.65 -27.94
C GLY A 66 11.38 10.03 -28.25
N ALA A 67 12.32 9.10 -28.08
CA ALA A 67 13.75 9.34 -28.29
C ALA A 67 14.41 8.37 -29.28
N ASP A 68 13.61 7.54 -29.96
CA ASP A 68 14.05 6.54 -30.95
C ASP A 68 15.20 5.65 -30.43
N MET A 69 15.12 5.27 -29.16
CA MET A 69 16.15 4.45 -28.52
C MET A 69 16.03 2.98 -28.89
N SER A 70 17.16 2.28 -28.88
CA SER A 70 17.14 0.83 -29.01
C SER A 70 16.31 0.20 -27.87
N PRO A 71 15.52 -0.86 -28.14
CA PRO A 71 14.63 -1.46 -27.15
C PRO A 71 15.39 -1.99 -25.93
N TYR A 72 16.65 -2.37 -26.11
CA TYR A 72 17.54 -2.84 -25.05
C TYR A 72 17.98 -1.69 -24.13
N LEU A 73 18.38 -0.55 -24.70
CA LEU A 73 18.77 0.62 -23.92
C LEU A 73 17.58 1.17 -23.12
N ALA A 74 16.39 1.25 -23.74
CA ALA A 74 15.17 1.67 -23.05
C ALA A 74 14.83 0.77 -21.86
N ALA A 75 14.92 -0.56 -22.04
CA ALA A 75 14.72 -1.53 -20.96
C ALA A 75 15.76 -1.38 -19.84
N LEU A 76 17.04 -1.20 -20.19
CA LEU A 76 18.11 -1.03 -19.21
C LEU A 76 18.00 0.27 -18.42
N LEU A 77 17.62 1.38 -19.06
CA LEU A 77 17.38 2.66 -18.39
C LEU A 77 16.20 2.56 -17.40
N ALA A 78 15.13 1.86 -17.77
CA ALA A 78 14.03 1.57 -16.86
C ALA A 78 14.47 0.69 -15.67
N LEU A 79 15.25 -0.36 -15.92
CA LEU A 79 15.82 -1.19 -14.86
C LEU A 79 16.75 -0.39 -13.94
N HIS A 80 17.50 0.56 -14.49
CA HIS A 80 18.39 1.42 -13.73
C HIS A 80 17.62 2.25 -12.69
N VAL A 81 16.42 2.74 -13.02
CA VAL A 81 15.52 3.39 -12.05
C VAL A 81 15.15 2.44 -10.90
N VAL A 82 14.87 1.16 -11.20
CA VAL A 82 14.61 0.14 -10.18
C VAL A 82 15.84 -0.10 -9.29
N TRP A 83 17.03 -0.21 -9.90
CA TRP A 83 18.29 -0.43 -9.17
C TRP A 83 18.66 0.75 -8.27
N MET A 84 18.42 1.99 -8.71
CA MET A 84 18.62 3.19 -7.89
C MET A 84 17.83 3.15 -6.59
N MET A 85 16.63 2.60 -6.62
CA MET A 85 15.80 2.46 -5.43
C MET A 85 16.20 1.26 -4.57
N GLN A 86 16.45 0.11 -5.20
CA GLN A 86 16.53 -1.19 -4.53
C GLN A 86 17.94 -1.70 -4.24
N LEU A 87 18.91 -1.42 -5.12
CA LEU A 87 20.24 -2.03 -5.18
C LEU A 87 21.33 -0.99 -5.56
N PRO A 88 21.72 -0.08 -4.64
CA PRO A 88 22.75 0.92 -4.93
C PRO A 88 24.10 0.31 -5.32
N GLU A 89 24.39 -0.93 -4.91
CA GLU A 89 25.57 -1.68 -5.33
C GLU A 89 25.61 -1.91 -6.84
N VAL A 90 24.46 -2.19 -7.45
CA VAL A 90 24.34 -2.38 -8.91
C VAL A 90 24.46 -1.05 -9.65
N VAL A 91 24.00 0.06 -9.05
CA VAL A 91 24.10 1.39 -9.64
C VAL A 91 25.55 1.84 -9.84
N LEU A 92 26.46 1.46 -8.94
CA LEU A 92 27.88 1.78 -9.08
C LEU A 92 28.50 1.25 -10.38
N VAL A 93 27.99 0.12 -10.87
CA VAL A 93 28.47 -0.53 -12.10
C VAL A 93 27.58 -0.18 -13.29
N SER A 94 26.27 -0.17 -13.11
CA SER A 94 25.33 0.06 -14.21
C SER A 94 25.32 1.50 -14.70
N ALA A 95 25.48 2.51 -13.84
CA ALA A 95 25.54 3.91 -14.29
C ALA A 95 26.68 4.19 -15.29
N PRO A 96 27.96 3.85 -15.00
CA PRO A 96 29.03 4.05 -15.97
C PRO A 96 28.89 3.16 -17.20
N ALA A 97 28.44 1.90 -17.04
CA ALA A 97 28.19 1.03 -18.19
C ALA A 97 27.13 1.61 -19.13
N LEU A 98 26.03 2.13 -18.58
CA LEU A 98 24.97 2.77 -19.37
C LEU A 98 25.45 4.07 -20.02
N ALA A 99 26.32 4.84 -19.37
CA ALA A 99 26.89 6.03 -19.98
C ALA A 99 27.75 5.68 -21.20
N VAL A 100 28.52 4.58 -21.14
CA VAL A 100 29.30 4.07 -22.28
C VAL A 100 28.39 3.59 -23.41
N VAL A 101 27.34 2.82 -23.09
CA VAL A 101 26.36 2.34 -24.08
C VAL A 101 25.63 3.52 -24.74
N LEU A 102 25.21 4.51 -23.94
CA LEU A 102 24.57 5.73 -24.41
C LEU A 102 25.48 6.52 -25.36
N ALA A 103 26.77 6.63 -25.04
CA ALA A 103 27.75 7.28 -25.91
C ALA A 103 27.97 6.52 -27.24
N ALA A 104 27.89 5.18 -27.21
CA ALA A 104 28.04 4.33 -28.39
C ALA A 104 26.84 4.39 -29.34
N GLU A 105 25.61 4.39 -28.79
CA GLU A 105 24.35 4.45 -29.56
C GLU A 105 24.10 5.83 -30.20
N ARG A 106 24.79 6.88 -29.71
CA ARG A 106 24.65 8.27 -30.21
C ARG A 106 23.18 8.69 -30.36
N PRO A 107 22.38 8.62 -29.28
CA PRO A 107 21.00 9.08 -29.32
C PRO A 107 20.97 10.57 -29.70
N GLY A 108 19.81 11.03 -30.17
CA GLY A 108 19.64 12.45 -30.52
C GLY A 108 20.23 13.38 -29.45
N LEU A 109 20.99 14.37 -29.91
CA LEU A 109 21.70 15.34 -29.07
C LEU A 109 20.89 15.92 -27.89
N PRO A 110 19.56 16.22 -28.00
CA PRO A 110 18.81 16.78 -26.87
C PRO A 110 18.69 15.84 -25.66
N TRP A 111 18.77 14.52 -25.85
CA TRP A 111 18.59 13.55 -24.76
C TRP A 111 19.90 13.06 -24.15
N ALA A 112 21.00 13.06 -24.92
CA ALA A 112 22.29 12.53 -24.46
C ALA A 112 22.80 13.23 -23.19
N ILE A 113 22.76 14.57 -23.16
CA ILE A 113 23.24 15.38 -22.04
C ILE A 113 22.42 15.15 -20.75
N PRO A 114 21.08 15.28 -20.74
CA PRO A 114 20.31 15.07 -19.52
C PRO A 114 20.39 13.63 -19.01
N LEU A 115 20.46 12.62 -19.89
CA LEU A 115 20.64 11.23 -19.46
C LEU A 115 22.02 10.97 -18.86
N ALA A 116 23.09 11.49 -19.47
CA ALA A 116 24.43 11.38 -18.91
C ALA A 116 24.51 12.06 -17.52
N ALA A 117 23.91 13.25 -17.37
CA ALA A 117 23.82 13.94 -16.10
C ALA A 117 23.01 13.14 -15.06
N ALA A 118 21.88 12.55 -15.45
CA ALA A 118 21.06 11.70 -14.58
C ALA A 118 21.83 10.45 -14.12
N LEU A 119 22.57 9.79 -15.02
CA LEU A 119 23.42 8.65 -14.68
C LEU A 119 24.54 9.06 -13.71
N ALA A 120 25.21 10.18 -13.93
CA ALA A 120 26.24 10.69 -13.02
C ALA A 120 25.67 11.02 -11.62
N LEU A 121 24.50 11.67 -11.56
CA LEU A 121 23.81 11.96 -10.31
C LEU A 121 23.37 10.69 -9.58
N SER A 122 22.87 9.68 -10.31
CA SER A 122 22.48 8.38 -9.72
C SER A 122 23.69 7.66 -9.12
N TRP A 123 24.84 7.70 -9.81
CA TRP A 123 26.09 7.10 -9.35
C TRP A 123 26.63 7.80 -8.09
N ALA A 124 26.64 9.14 -8.09
CA ALA A 124 27.00 9.93 -6.92
C ALA A 124 26.05 9.65 -5.73
N SER A 125 24.74 9.52 -6.00
CA SER A 125 23.73 9.17 -4.99
C SER A 125 24.01 7.80 -4.37
N ALA A 126 24.35 6.80 -5.20
CA ALA A 126 24.69 5.46 -4.74
C ALA A 126 25.95 5.45 -3.85
N LEU A 127 26.99 6.22 -4.22
CA LEU A 127 28.19 6.39 -3.39
C LEU A 127 27.88 7.01 -2.03
N VAL A 128 27.09 8.08 -2.01
CA VAL A 128 26.67 8.74 -0.76
C VAL A 128 25.88 7.76 0.11
N ARG A 129 24.92 7.03 -0.49
CA ARG A 129 24.11 6.03 0.23
C ARG A 129 24.96 4.93 0.85
N LEU A 130 25.93 4.38 0.12
CA LEU A 130 26.81 3.32 0.62
C LEU A 130 27.77 3.84 1.71
N ARG A 131 28.28 5.07 1.60
CA ARG A 131 29.07 5.70 2.67
C ARG A 131 28.25 5.94 3.93
N SER A 132 27.00 6.38 3.79
CA SER A 132 26.06 6.51 4.91
C SER A 132 25.80 5.18 5.60
N ARG A 133 25.62 4.07 4.85
CA ARG A 133 25.51 2.72 5.45
C ARG A 133 26.70 2.37 6.33
N THR A 134 27.91 2.65 5.86
CA THR A 134 29.13 2.44 6.65
C THR A 134 29.11 3.27 7.92
N ARG A 135 28.76 4.55 7.86
CA ARG A 135 28.66 5.41 9.06
C ARG A 135 27.60 4.93 10.05
N GLN A 136 26.43 4.53 9.56
CA GLN A 136 25.36 3.95 10.38
C GLN A 136 25.82 2.68 11.08
N ARG A 137 26.50 1.79 10.35
CA ARG A 137 27.08 0.56 10.92
C ARG A 137 28.04 0.88 12.05
N HIS A 138 28.94 1.86 11.89
CA HIS A 138 29.85 2.26 12.97
C HIS A 138 29.10 2.86 14.16
N ALA A 139 28.09 3.71 13.93
CA ALA A 139 27.30 4.29 15.00
C ALA A 139 26.55 3.21 15.82
N ALA A 140 25.98 2.21 15.14
CA ALA A 140 25.31 1.08 15.79
C ALA A 140 26.28 0.17 16.56
N LEU A 141 27.46 -0.11 16.00
CA LEU A 141 28.51 -0.87 16.69
C LEU A 141 29.00 -0.15 17.95
N ASN A 142 29.19 1.16 17.87
CA ASN A 142 29.59 1.98 19.01
C ASN A 142 28.49 2.01 20.09
N ALA A 143 27.22 2.00 19.71
CA ALA A 143 26.10 1.92 20.66
C ALA A 143 26.08 0.58 21.41
N ALA A 144 26.48 -0.51 20.75
CA ALA A 144 26.55 -1.83 21.37
C ALA A 144 27.77 -1.99 22.29
N ASP A 145 28.75 -1.07 22.25
CA ASP A 145 29.91 -1.03 23.16
C ASP A 145 30.69 -2.37 23.21
N GLY A 146 30.76 -3.06 22.06
CA GLY A 146 31.43 -4.36 21.94
C GLY A 146 30.67 -5.56 22.52
N VAL A 147 29.48 -5.35 23.11
CA VAL A 147 28.63 -6.43 23.63
C VAL A 147 28.07 -7.25 22.48
N THR A 148 28.34 -8.56 22.50
CA THR A 148 27.82 -9.51 21.51
C THR A 148 27.24 -10.74 22.19
N ALA A 149 26.25 -11.36 21.56
CA ALA A 149 25.64 -12.59 22.05
C ALA A 149 25.43 -13.59 20.89
N PRO A 150 25.38 -14.90 21.16
CA PRO A 150 24.97 -15.89 20.17
C PRO A 150 23.53 -15.61 19.74
N LEU A 151 23.25 -15.86 18.46
CA LEU A 151 21.92 -15.66 17.90
C LEU A 151 20.96 -16.78 18.37
N PRO A 152 19.79 -16.44 18.93
CA PRO A 152 18.74 -17.42 19.23
C PRO A 152 18.34 -18.19 17.97
N GLY A 153 18.11 -19.51 18.09
CA GLY A 153 17.63 -20.32 16.96
C GLY A 153 18.58 -20.43 15.77
N ALA A 154 19.90 -20.22 15.97
CA ALA A 154 20.89 -20.28 14.87
C ALA A 154 20.90 -21.60 14.08
N ALA A 155 20.41 -22.69 14.68
CA ALA A 155 20.34 -24.02 14.08
C ALA A 155 19.21 -24.19 13.04
N LYS A 156 18.16 -23.34 13.06
CA LYS A 156 17.04 -23.44 12.12
C LYS A 156 17.51 -23.27 10.67
N PRO A 157 16.86 -23.86 9.66
CA PRO A 157 17.21 -23.64 8.25
C PRO A 157 17.03 -22.16 7.84
N LEU A 158 17.75 -21.76 6.78
CA LEU A 158 17.65 -20.42 6.20
C LEU A 158 16.63 -20.42 5.07
N GLU A 159 15.39 -20.05 5.38
CA GLU A 159 14.33 -19.88 4.38
C GLU A 159 14.46 -18.56 3.61
N ARG A 160 15.24 -17.62 4.17
CA ARG A 160 15.46 -16.30 3.63
C ARG A 160 15.88 -16.31 2.16
N GLY A 161 15.09 -15.66 1.33
CA GLY A 161 15.38 -15.40 -0.08
C GLY A 161 15.03 -16.55 -1.01
N MET A 162 14.56 -17.70 -0.52
CA MET A 162 14.19 -18.83 -1.38
C MET A 162 12.99 -18.51 -2.27
N PHE A 163 11.95 -17.88 -1.71
CA PHE A 163 10.81 -17.39 -2.49
C PHE A 163 11.26 -16.42 -3.61
N LEU A 164 12.10 -15.44 -3.29
CA LEU A 164 12.61 -14.48 -4.27
C LEU A 164 13.47 -15.15 -5.35
N LEU A 165 14.27 -16.16 -5.00
CA LEU A 165 15.05 -16.92 -5.97
C LEU A 165 14.14 -17.61 -6.99
N TRP A 166 13.12 -18.32 -6.54
CA TRP A 166 12.18 -19.02 -7.43
C TRP A 166 11.32 -18.05 -8.24
N ALA A 167 10.72 -17.04 -7.59
CA ALA A 167 9.92 -16.03 -8.27
C ALA A 167 10.73 -15.26 -9.31
N GLY A 168 11.98 -14.88 -8.96
CA GLY A 168 12.88 -14.19 -9.88
C GLY A 168 13.33 -15.08 -11.04
N LEU A 169 13.59 -16.37 -10.81
CA LEU A 169 13.93 -17.32 -11.87
C LEU A 169 12.75 -17.53 -12.84
N LEU A 170 11.55 -17.72 -12.31
CA LEU A 170 10.32 -17.83 -13.12
C LEU A 170 10.12 -16.57 -13.98
N LEU A 171 10.28 -15.39 -13.39
CA LEU A 171 10.17 -14.12 -14.11
C LEU A 171 11.26 -13.96 -15.19
N ALA A 172 12.49 -14.38 -14.90
CA ALA A 172 13.59 -14.37 -15.87
C ALA A 172 13.31 -15.31 -17.06
N VAL A 173 12.82 -16.52 -16.80
CA VAL A 173 12.41 -17.47 -17.85
C VAL A 173 11.29 -16.89 -18.70
N LEU A 174 10.27 -16.28 -18.08
CA LEU A 174 9.18 -15.64 -18.81
C LEU A 174 9.69 -14.51 -19.72
N GLY A 175 10.58 -13.65 -19.24
CA GLY A 175 11.20 -12.60 -20.05
C GLY A 175 12.02 -13.15 -21.21
N ALA A 176 12.78 -14.22 -20.99
CA ALA A 176 13.55 -14.90 -22.03
C ALA A 176 12.66 -15.54 -23.10
N VAL A 177 11.54 -16.18 -22.71
CA VAL A 177 10.54 -16.73 -23.64
C VAL A 177 9.93 -15.63 -24.49
N VAL A 178 9.50 -14.52 -23.89
CA VAL A 178 8.96 -13.36 -24.63
C VAL A 178 9.99 -12.83 -25.63
N LEU A 179 11.26 -12.74 -25.23
CA LEU A 179 12.34 -12.30 -26.11
C LEU A 179 12.56 -13.27 -27.29
N ALA A 180 12.53 -14.58 -27.05
CA ALA A 180 12.66 -15.61 -28.09
C ALA A 180 11.49 -15.55 -29.09
N LEU A 181 10.26 -15.38 -28.60
CA LEU A 181 9.06 -15.27 -29.43
C LEU A 181 9.02 -13.98 -30.27
N SER A 182 9.77 -12.93 -29.88
CA SER A 182 9.88 -11.70 -30.67
C SER A 182 10.53 -11.90 -32.06
N GLY A 183 11.19 -13.04 -32.27
CA GLY A 183 11.77 -13.43 -33.56
C GLY A 183 10.76 -13.99 -34.56
N LEU A 184 9.53 -14.31 -34.12
CA LEU A 184 8.51 -14.91 -34.99
C LEU A 184 7.99 -13.91 -36.04
N PRO A 185 7.64 -14.38 -37.26
CA PRO A 185 7.18 -13.52 -38.35
C PRO A 185 5.92 -12.70 -37.99
N ASP A 186 4.97 -13.29 -37.28
CA ASP A 186 3.68 -12.67 -36.92
C ASP A 186 3.81 -11.51 -35.92
N ALA A 187 4.96 -11.35 -35.27
CA ALA A 187 5.21 -10.27 -34.32
C ALA A 187 5.79 -9.00 -34.98
N ALA A 188 5.85 -8.93 -36.32
CA ALA A 188 6.56 -7.87 -37.04
C ALA A 188 6.13 -6.44 -36.67
N GLN A 189 4.82 -6.21 -36.48
CA GLN A 189 4.27 -4.87 -36.20
C GLN A 189 4.58 -4.36 -34.78
N HIS A 190 4.89 -5.25 -33.82
CA HIS A 190 5.14 -4.90 -32.41
C HIS A 190 6.52 -5.35 -31.90
N ARG A 191 7.41 -5.73 -32.81
CA ARG A 191 8.69 -6.37 -32.48
C ARG A 191 9.56 -5.59 -31.49
N GLN A 192 9.62 -4.27 -31.61
CA GLN A 192 10.41 -3.41 -30.71
C GLN A 192 9.85 -3.40 -29.29
N VAL A 193 8.52 -3.29 -29.14
CA VAL A 193 7.84 -3.32 -27.85
C VAL A 193 8.02 -4.67 -27.17
N VAL A 194 7.86 -5.78 -27.91
CA VAL A 194 8.02 -7.14 -27.37
C VAL A 194 9.46 -7.37 -26.90
N ARG A 195 10.46 -6.91 -27.66
CA ARG A 195 11.89 -7.01 -27.26
C ARG A 195 12.18 -6.19 -26.01
N MET A 196 11.72 -4.94 -25.95
CA MET A 196 11.89 -4.07 -24.79
C MET A 196 11.24 -4.69 -23.55
N GLY A 197 9.98 -5.13 -23.66
CA GLY A 197 9.24 -5.77 -22.58
C GLY A 197 9.91 -7.06 -22.11
N GLY A 198 10.31 -7.95 -23.02
CA GLY A 198 11.02 -9.18 -22.69
C GLY A 198 12.35 -8.93 -21.97
N CYS A 199 13.15 -7.96 -22.44
CA CYS A 199 14.41 -7.59 -21.80
C CYS A 199 14.21 -6.97 -20.41
N PHE A 200 13.20 -6.10 -20.27
CA PHE A 200 12.85 -5.49 -18.99
C PHE A 200 12.41 -6.54 -17.97
N VAL A 201 11.52 -7.46 -18.36
CA VAL A 201 11.05 -8.57 -17.50
C VAL A 201 12.20 -9.51 -17.13
N LEU A 202 13.06 -9.86 -18.08
CA LEU A 202 14.26 -10.67 -17.82
C LEU A 202 15.16 -9.99 -16.78
N GLY A 203 15.47 -8.70 -16.97
CA GLY A 203 16.30 -7.94 -16.04
C GLY A 203 15.65 -7.76 -14.66
N LEU A 204 14.32 -7.63 -14.58
CA LEU A 204 13.60 -7.65 -13.30
C LEU A 204 13.75 -9.00 -12.61
N GLY A 205 13.58 -10.11 -13.33
CA GLY A 205 13.78 -11.46 -12.80
C GLY A 205 15.18 -11.64 -12.20
N LEU A 206 16.22 -11.24 -12.93
CA LEU A 206 17.61 -11.25 -12.44
C LEU A 206 17.82 -10.35 -11.22
N THR A 207 17.15 -9.19 -11.18
CA THR A 207 17.19 -8.26 -10.04
C THR A 207 16.59 -8.87 -8.77
N VAL A 208 15.48 -9.60 -8.92
CA VAL A 208 14.81 -10.31 -7.82
C VAL A 208 15.68 -11.48 -7.33
N VAL A 209 16.28 -12.26 -8.24
CA VAL A 209 17.26 -13.32 -7.88
C VAL A 209 18.43 -12.74 -7.10
N LEU A 210 19.04 -11.66 -7.59
CA LEU A 210 20.16 -10.99 -6.92
C LEU A 210 19.75 -10.49 -5.52
N SER A 211 18.55 -9.95 -5.38
CA SER A 211 18.00 -9.53 -4.07
C SER A 211 17.85 -10.71 -3.12
N GLY A 212 17.36 -11.86 -3.60
CA GLY A 212 17.27 -13.10 -2.83
C GLY A 212 18.64 -13.63 -2.39
N LEU A 213 19.64 -13.64 -3.30
CA LEU A 213 21.02 -14.03 -2.99
C LEU A 213 21.68 -13.11 -1.96
N LEU A 214 21.51 -11.79 -2.09
CA LEU A 214 22.03 -10.82 -1.14
C LEU A 214 21.37 -10.95 0.24
N GLY A 215 20.05 -11.13 0.29
CA GLY A 215 19.33 -11.39 1.54
C GLY A 215 19.82 -12.66 2.22
N ARG A 216 19.97 -13.76 1.46
CA ARG A 216 20.50 -15.02 1.98
C ARG A 216 21.95 -14.91 2.46
N ARG A 217 22.80 -14.17 1.74
CA ARG A 217 24.18 -13.89 2.17
C ARG A 217 24.20 -13.12 3.49
N ARG A 218 23.37 -12.08 3.62
CA ARG A 218 23.29 -11.26 4.85
C ARG A 218 22.76 -12.08 6.04
N ALA A 219 21.71 -12.89 5.84
CA ALA A 219 21.20 -13.79 6.87
C ALA A 219 22.23 -14.85 7.29
N ARG A 220 23.01 -15.42 6.35
CA ARG A 220 24.14 -16.31 6.68
C ARG A 220 25.21 -15.61 7.52
N LEU A 221 25.52 -14.35 7.20
CA LEU A 221 26.50 -13.58 7.97
C LEU A 221 26.00 -13.30 9.38
N LEU A 222 24.70 -13.02 9.55
CA LEU A 222 24.09 -12.81 10.86
C LEU A 222 24.16 -14.07 11.74
N ARG A 223 24.07 -15.28 11.16
CA ARG A 223 24.11 -16.55 11.90
C ARG A 223 25.51 -17.08 12.23
N ARG A 224 26.56 -16.56 11.60
CA ARG A 224 27.91 -17.17 11.67
C ARG A 224 28.75 -16.74 12.86
N MET A 225 28.44 -15.63 13.50
CA MET A 225 29.25 -15.06 14.57
C MET A 225 28.35 -14.58 15.71
N PRO A 226 28.86 -14.46 16.94
CA PRO A 226 28.24 -13.62 17.94
C PRO A 226 27.96 -12.23 17.34
N VAL A 227 26.74 -11.75 17.52
CA VAL A 227 26.29 -10.49 16.92
C VAL A 227 26.10 -9.43 18.00
N PRO A 228 26.29 -8.14 17.68
CA PRO A 228 25.97 -7.06 18.59
C PRO A 228 24.51 -7.13 19.04
N VAL A 229 24.27 -6.84 20.31
CA VAL A 229 22.92 -6.83 20.89
C VAL A 229 22.63 -5.46 21.51
N LEU A 230 21.44 -4.94 21.21
CA LEU A 230 20.95 -3.67 21.72
C LEU A 230 19.55 -3.85 22.28
N ARG A 231 19.29 -3.31 23.48
CA ARG A 231 17.92 -3.21 23.99
C ARG A 231 17.22 -2.06 23.28
N VAL A 232 16.04 -2.34 22.74
CA VAL A 232 15.21 -1.43 21.96
C VAL A 232 13.75 -1.55 22.40
N ARG A 233 12.88 -0.73 21.83
CA ARG A 233 11.44 -0.95 21.89
C ARG A 233 10.88 -1.17 20.50
N ILE A 234 9.84 -1.98 20.42
CA ILE A 234 9.17 -2.26 19.16
C ILE A 234 7.67 -2.05 19.28
N ARG A 235 7.04 -1.75 18.15
CA ARG A 235 5.60 -1.71 18.01
C ARG A 235 5.25 -2.12 16.60
N ASP A 236 4.24 -2.97 16.46
CA ASP A 236 3.73 -3.34 15.16
C ASP A 236 2.84 -2.23 14.60
N ASN A 237 3.09 -1.92 13.34
CA ASN A 237 2.34 -0.94 12.58
C ASN A 237 1.32 -1.64 11.69
N GLU A 238 0.26 -0.90 11.33
CA GLU A 238 -0.81 -1.27 10.38
C GLU A 238 -0.30 -1.93 9.08
N ASP A 239 0.92 -1.59 8.63
CA ASP A 239 1.51 -2.08 7.37
C ASP A 239 2.25 -3.45 7.49
N VAL A 240 1.91 -4.30 8.48
CA VAL A 240 2.58 -5.59 8.76
C VAL A 240 4.10 -5.40 8.93
N CYS A 241 4.45 -4.29 9.57
CA CYS A 241 5.82 -3.82 9.65
C CYS A 241 6.10 -3.38 11.08
N THR A 242 7.15 -3.91 11.68
CA THR A 242 7.54 -3.55 13.04
C THR A 242 8.39 -2.28 13.03
N GLU A 243 7.99 -1.29 13.82
CA GLU A 243 8.74 -0.08 14.06
C GLU A 243 9.66 -0.23 15.26
N VAL A 244 10.92 0.17 15.11
CA VAL A 244 11.91 0.09 16.19
C VAL A 244 12.22 1.49 16.72
N TYR A 245 12.19 1.61 18.04
CA TYR A 245 12.40 2.85 18.79
C TYR A 245 13.60 2.73 19.72
N ALA A 246 14.12 3.89 20.13
CA ALA A 246 15.11 3.96 21.20
C ALA A 246 14.53 3.43 22.52
N ALA A 247 15.37 2.83 23.34
CA ALA A 247 14.97 2.21 24.61
C ALA A 247 14.45 3.21 25.66
N ASP A 248 14.71 4.51 25.49
CA ASP A 248 14.22 5.59 26.33
C ASP A 248 12.94 6.27 25.77
N ASP A 249 12.53 5.97 24.53
CA ASP A 249 11.31 6.52 23.92
C ASP A 249 10.08 5.70 24.35
N TRP A 250 9.52 6.04 25.50
CA TRP A 250 8.38 5.33 26.11
C TRP A 250 7.03 5.72 25.49
N LYS A 251 7.01 6.77 24.67
CA LYS A 251 5.80 7.26 24.00
C LYS A 251 5.75 6.85 22.53
N ALA A 252 6.67 6.03 22.06
CA ALA A 252 6.78 5.61 20.66
C ALA A 252 6.71 6.82 19.68
N ARG A 253 7.42 7.92 20.00
CA ARG A 253 7.31 9.18 19.26
C ARG A 253 8.23 9.25 18.05
N ARG A 254 9.36 8.55 18.08
CA ARG A 254 10.44 8.69 17.11
C ARG A 254 10.92 7.31 16.65
N PRO A 255 10.20 6.67 15.71
CA PRO A 255 10.65 5.42 15.15
C PRO A 255 11.96 5.66 14.37
N LEU A 256 12.95 4.82 14.61
CA LEU A 256 14.29 4.93 14.01
C LEU A 256 14.31 4.27 12.62
N PHE A 257 13.69 3.11 12.52
CA PHE A 257 13.57 2.35 11.28
C PHE A 257 12.38 1.40 11.34
N VAL A 258 12.04 0.86 10.17
CA VAL A 258 10.98 -0.13 10.01
C VAL A 258 11.58 -1.40 9.44
N VAL A 259 11.17 -2.54 9.96
CA VAL A 259 11.57 -3.87 9.49
C VAL A 259 10.34 -4.79 9.51
N PRO A 260 10.02 -5.47 8.41
CA PRO A 260 8.97 -6.49 8.46
C PRO A 260 9.58 -7.71 9.15
N LEU A 261 8.88 -8.18 10.18
CA LEU A 261 9.26 -9.30 11.02
C LEU A 261 8.27 -10.45 10.82
N ARG A 262 8.70 -11.67 11.13
CA ARG A 262 7.84 -12.84 11.23
C ARG A 262 8.30 -13.63 12.43
N GLU A 263 7.36 -13.98 13.29
CA GLU A 263 7.59 -14.86 14.41
C GLU A 263 8.12 -16.21 13.92
N SER A 264 9.16 -16.73 14.57
CA SER A 264 9.53 -18.12 14.38
C SER A 264 8.61 -18.98 15.23
N THR A 265 7.52 -19.46 14.64
CA THR A 265 6.81 -20.62 15.17
C THR A 265 7.83 -21.75 15.32
N ASP A 266 7.94 -22.31 16.53
CA ASP A 266 8.78 -23.49 16.79
C ASP A 266 8.02 -24.79 16.51
N ASP A 267 6.76 -24.72 16.09
CA ASP A 267 5.92 -25.89 15.85
C ASP A 267 5.60 -26.05 14.37
N HIS A 268 6.13 -27.14 13.80
CA HIS A 268 5.68 -27.75 12.55
C HIS A 268 4.39 -28.57 12.72
N ASP A 269 3.61 -28.33 13.78
CA ASP A 269 2.41 -29.13 14.11
C ASP A 269 1.08 -28.33 14.01
N HIS A 270 1.07 -27.10 13.51
CA HIS A 270 -0.15 -26.27 13.39
C HIS A 270 -0.39 -25.68 11.98
N ASP A 271 -0.06 -26.42 10.92
CA ASP A 271 -0.49 -26.01 9.56
C ASP A 271 -1.89 -26.55 9.18
N ASP A 272 -2.59 -27.29 10.05
CA ASP A 272 -3.93 -27.85 9.74
C ASP A 272 -5.08 -27.44 10.68
N ASP A 273 -4.84 -26.70 11.78
CA ASP A 273 -5.88 -26.29 12.73
C ASP A 273 -5.77 -24.79 13.11
N MET A 274 -5.72 -23.87 12.13
CA MET A 274 -6.18 -22.50 12.46
C MET A 274 -7.64 -22.63 12.86
N ASP A 275 -7.95 -22.35 14.12
CA ASP A 275 -9.33 -22.40 14.55
C ASP A 275 -10.14 -21.34 13.79
N ASP A 276 -11.41 -21.66 13.52
CA ASP A 276 -12.27 -20.76 12.75
C ASP A 276 -12.41 -19.39 13.46
N GLU A 277 -12.20 -19.31 14.79
CA GLU A 277 -12.24 -18.07 15.56
C GLU A 277 -11.03 -17.16 15.32
N GLU A 278 -9.83 -17.71 15.15
CA GLU A 278 -8.57 -17.01 14.90
C GLU A 278 -8.53 -16.55 13.45
N LEU A 279 -9.00 -17.39 12.52
CA LEU A 279 -9.23 -16.96 11.14
C LEU A 279 -10.30 -15.87 11.05
N GLU A 280 -11.39 -15.98 11.82
CA GLU A 280 -12.44 -14.95 11.89
C GLU A 280 -11.92 -13.67 12.56
N ARG A 281 -11.08 -13.73 13.59
CA ARG A 281 -10.39 -12.57 14.18
C ARG A 281 -9.41 -11.93 13.21
N LEU A 282 -8.61 -12.70 12.48
CA LEU A 282 -7.68 -12.18 11.46
C LEU A 282 -8.44 -11.56 10.28
N LEU A 283 -9.57 -12.15 9.88
CA LEU A 283 -10.44 -11.58 8.85
C LEU A 283 -11.12 -10.31 9.37
N ASP A 284 -11.59 -10.27 10.61
CA ASP A 284 -12.14 -9.06 11.23
C ASP A 284 -11.08 -7.97 11.39
N GLU A 285 -9.83 -8.31 11.71
CA GLU A 285 -8.70 -7.36 11.79
C GLU A 285 -8.24 -6.88 10.41
N LEU A 286 -8.36 -7.71 9.37
CA LEU A 286 -8.15 -7.33 7.97
C LEU A 286 -9.34 -6.52 7.40
N GLU A 287 -10.55 -6.74 7.91
CA GLU A 287 -11.77 -5.99 7.58
C GLU A 287 -11.82 -4.64 8.32
N ASP A 288 -11.24 -4.57 9.52
CA ASP A 288 -10.98 -3.31 10.22
C ASP A 288 -9.90 -2.54 9.46
N ASP A 289 -10.35 -1.68 8.53
CA ASP A 289 -9.48 -0.89 7.67
C ASP A 289 -8.59 0.17 8.42
N ASP A 290 -8.46 0.11 9.75
CA ASP A 290 -7.64 0.98 10.61
C ASP A 290 -7.33 0.28 11.96
N PRO A 291 -6.59 -0.85 11.98
CA PRO A 291 -6.31 -1.59 13.20
C PRO A 291 -5.48 -0.69 14.14
N ALA A 292 -5.91 -0.60 15.41
CA ALA A 292 -5.19 0.21 16.39
C ALA A 292 -3.73 -0.29 16.49
N PRO A 293 -2.74 0.62 16.53
CA PRO A 293 -1.34 0.20 16.59
C PRO A 293 -1.11 -0.66 17.84
N GLY A 294 -0.38 -1.77 17.67
CA GLY A 294 -0.13 -2.74 18.72
C GLY A 294 0.56 -2.14 19.96
N PRO A 295 0.61 -2.89 21.08
CA PRO A 295 1.25 -2.42 22.30
C PRO A 295 2.76 -2.17 22.08
N LEU A 296 3.32 -1.23 22.84
CA LEU A 296 4.77 -1.00 22.83
C LEU A 296 5.46 -2.09 23.64
N ARG A 297 6.39 -2.83 23.03
CA ARG A 297 7.07 -3.99 23.63
C ARG A 297 8.56 -3.69 23.81
N GLU A 298 9.14 -4.10 24.92
CA GLU A 298 10.58 -4.16 25.07
C GLU A 298 11.15 -5.31 24.25
N ALA A 299 12.27 -5.06 23.58
CA ALA A 299 12.90 -6.08 22.76
C ALA A 299 14.43 -5.97 22.74
N LEU A 300 15.06 -7.04 22.28
CA LEU A 300 16.49 -7.12 22.00
C LEU A 300 16.69 -7.20 20.49
N LEU A 301 17.48 -6.28 19.96
CA LEU A 301 17.88 -6.25 18.57
C LEU A 301 19.23 -6.95 18.41
N TYR A 302 19.24 -8.07 17.70
CA TYR A 302 20.44 -8.81 17.34
C TYR A 302 20.90 -8.42 15.93
N GLY A 303 22.16 -8.01 15.82
CA GLY A 303 22.78 -7.56 14.58
C GLY A 303 23.05 -6.07 14.54
N VAL A 304 23.65 -5.60 13.44
CA VAL A 304 23.98 -4.19 13.25
C VAL A 304 22.95 -3.54 12.34
N PRO A 305 22.08 -2.65 12.85
CA PRO A 305 21.13 -1.93 12.02
C PRO A 305 21.83 -0.88 11.14
N TYR A 306 21.60 -0.96 9.84
CA TYR A 306 21.92 0.06 8.83
C TYR A 306 20.97 -0.13 7.63
N ASP A 307 20.93 0.82 6.68
CA ASP A 307 20.09 0.66 5.48
C ASP A 307 20.38 -0.67 4.76
N SER A 308 19.34 -1.49 4.63
CA SER A 308 19.35 -2.81 4.01
C SER A 308 20.01 -3.94 4.83
N ALA A 309 20.21 -3.75 6.14
CA ALA A 309 20.67 -4.80 7.05
C ALA A 309 19.60 -5.89 7.29
N GLU A 310 20.04 -7.07 7.71
CA GLU A 310 19.19 -8.12 8.29
C GLU A 310 19.36 -8.08 9.81
N VAL A 311 18.29 -8.29 10.56
CA VAL A 311 18.27 -8.24 12.03
C VAL A 311 17.34 -9.33 12.57
N LEU A 312 17.54 -9.69 13.83
CA LEU A 312 16.61 -10.53 14.58
C LEU A 312 16.17 -9.76 15.81
N VAL A 313 14.90 -9.91 16.17
CA VAL A 313 14.32 -9.25 17.34
C VAL A 313 13.83 -10.32 18.30
N VAL A 314 14.13 -10.16 19.58
CA VAL A 314 13.50 -10.96 20.66
C VAL A 314 12.66 -10.01 21.48
N SER A 315 11.36 -10.10 21.39
CA SER A 315 10.39 -9.19 21.99
C SER A 315 9.67 -9.82 23.18
N ALA A 316 9.14 -8.96 24.05
CA ALA A 316 8.17 -9.40 25.05
C ALA A 316 6.93 -9.95 24.33
N ALA A 317 6.34 -11.01 24.87
CA ALA A 317 5.05 -11.51 24.38
C ALA A 317 3.96 -10.45 24.53
N GLU A 318 2.92 -10.56 23.70
CA GLU A 318 1.76 -9.69 23.78
C GLU A 318 0.91 -10.00 25.01
N GLU A 319 0.81 -11.29 25.37
CA GLU A 319 0.13 -11.72 26.57
C GLU A 319 1.06 -11.85 27.78
N PRO A 320 0.61 -11.41 28.97
CA PRO A 320 1.42 -11.48 30.18
C PRO A 320 1.59 -12.93 30.65
N GLY A 321 2.85 -13.40 30.71
CA GLY A 321 3.20 -14.73 31.23
C GLY A 321 3.70 -15.71 30.16
N GLU A 322 3.57 -15.34 28.89
CA GLU A 322 4.11 -16.09 27.77
C GLU A 322 5.63 -15.92 27.59
N PRO A 323 6.30 -16.90 26.95
CA PRO A 323 7.71 -16.80 26.64
C PRO A 323 8.01 -15.67 25.66
N PRO A 324 9.23 -15.09 25.69
CA PRO A 324 9.61 -14.05 24.74
C PRO A 324 9.55 -14.56 23.30
N VAL A 325 9.04 -13.72 22.41
CA VAL A 325 8.80 -14.04 21.01
C VAL A 325 10.05 -13.76 20.19
N VAL A 326 10.46 -14.73 19.37
CA VAL A 326 11.64 -14.61 18.50
C VAL A 326 11.19 -14.29 17.09
N GLU A 327 11.49 -13.09 16.63
CA GLU A 327 11.03 -12.54 15.36
C GLU A 327 12.19 -12.36 14.37
N TRP A 328 12.06 -12.97 13.19
CA TRP A 328 13.06 -12.90 12.13
C TRP A 328 12.68 -11.86 11.10
N SER A 329 13.67 -11.10 10.61
CA SER A 329 13.43 -10.13 9.54
C SER A 329 13.00 -10.82 8.23
N THR A 330 11.76 -10.58 7.78
CA THR A 330 11.20 -10.98 6.46
C THR A 330 11.47 -9.94 5.36
N GLY A 331 12.12 -8.84 5.73
CA GLY A 331 12.64 -7.82 4.83
C GLY A 331 13.89 -7.18 5.41
N VAL A 332 14.39 -6.16 4.75
CA VAL A 332 15.61 -5.47 5.19
C VAL A 332 15.26 -4.25 6.05
N VAL A 333 16.19 -3.84 6.91
CA VAL A 333 16.07 -2.62 7.72
C VAL A 333 15.91 -1.39 6.82
N ARG A 334 14.85 -0.60 7.05
CA ARG A 334 14.56 0.65 6.33
C ARG A 334 14.60 1.83 7.28
N PRO A 335 15.66 2.64 7.27
CA PRO A 335 15.76 3.78 8.15
C PRO A 335 14.69 4.83 7.86
N LEU A 336 14.17 5.45 8.91
CA LEU A 336 13.28 6.60 8.81
C LEU A 336 14.07 7.88 9.02
N SER A 337 13.96 8.80 8.06
CA SER A 337 14.48 10.15 8.23
C SER A 337 13.56 10.94 9.17
N GLU A 338 14.12 11.92 9.88
CA GLU A 338 13.32 12.81 10.74
C GLU A 338 12.19 13.52 9.96
N ALA A 339 12.41 13.82 8.67
CA ALA A 339 11.37 14.40 7.82
C ALA A 339 10.24 13.41 7.52
N ALA A 340 10.56 12.12 7.33
CA ALA A 340 9.55 11.08 7.15
C ALA A 340 8.71 10.90 8.42
N VAL A 341 9.36 10.88 9.60
CA VAL A 341 8.67 10.84 10.89
C VAL A 341 7.75 12.04 11.06
N ARG A 342 8.23 13.27 10.81
CA ARG A 342 7.39 14.48 10.89
C ARG A 342 6.18 14.44 9.95
N ARG A 343 6.36 13.98 8.71
CA ARG A 343 5.25 13.82 7.74
C ARG A 343 4.24 12.79 8.23
N ARG A 344 4.70 11.68 8.80
CA ARG A 344 3.85 10.63 9.37
C ARG A 344 3.05 11.15 10.56
N THR A 345 3.70 11.77 11.54
CA THR A 345 3.01 12.40 12.68
C THR A 345 2.01 13.46 12.22
N ALA A 346 2.33 14.22 11.16
CA ALA A 346 1.37 15.18 10.59
C ALA A 346 0.18 14.48 9.92
N LYS A 347 0.39 13.34 9.27
CA LYS A 347 -0.68 12.50 8.70
C LYS A 347 -1.57 11.92 9.81
N GLU A 348 -0.98 11.35 10.86
CA GLU A 348 -1.71 10.84 12.04
C GLU A 348 -2.51 11.94 12.73
N LYS A 349 -1.92 13.13 12.93
CA LYS A 349 -2.66 14.29 13.45
C LYS A 349 -3.79 14.73 12.54
N ALA A 350 -3.59 14.69 11.22
CA ALA A 350 -4.63 15.02 10.26
C ALA A 350 -5.74 13.96 10.24
N LEU A 351 -5.39 12.69 10.47
CA LEU A 351 -6.34 11.58 10.63
C LEU A 351 -7.18 11.79 11.90
N ALA A 352 -6.53 11.94 13.06
CA ALA A 352 -7.22 12.20 14.32
C ALA A 352 -8.09 13.47 14.28
N ALA A 353 -7.61 14.55 13.64
CA ALA A 353 -8.41 15.76 13.44
C ALA A 353 -9.61 15.52 12.50
N ARG A 354 -9.47 14.64 11.50
CA ARG A 354 -10.57 14.24 10.62
C ARG A 354 -11.58 13.41 11.38
N ASP A 355 -11.14 12.50 12.25
CA ASP A 355 -11.99 11.60 13.02
C ASP A 355 -12.75 12.40 14.09
N ALA A 356 -12.09 13.31 14.81
CA ALA A 356 -12.75 14.27 15.71
C ALA A 356 -13.79 15.14 14.98
N ALA A 357 -13.47 15.62 13.77
CA ALA A 357 -14.42 16.35 12.95
C ALA A 357 -15.55 15.43 12.42
N TYR A 358 -15.32 14.12 12.29
CA TYR A 358 -16.38 13.17 11.93
C TYR A 358 -17.32 12.94 13.11
N GLU A 359 -16.78 12.81 14.33
CA GLU A 359 -17.57 12.74 15.57
C GLU A 359 -18.44 13.98 15.76
N GLU A 360 -17.87 15.19 15.62
CA GLU A 360 -18.62 16.45 15.71
C GLU A 360 -19.75 16.51 14.66
N ARG A 361 -19.47 16.05 13.44
CA ARG A 361 -20.48 15.97 12.37
C ARG A 361 -21.56 14.93 12.67
N SER A 362 -21.21 13.81 13.29
CA SER A 362 -22.19 12.80 13.70
C SER A 362 -23.14 13.35 14.75
N ALA A 363 -22.63 14.14 15.71
CA ALA A 363 -23.43 14.85 16.71
C ALA A 363 -24.32 15.93 16.09
N ALA A 364 -23.82 16.69 15.11
CA ALA A 364 -24.64 17.66 14.39
C ALA A 364 -25.73 16.99 13.53
N ALA A 365 -25.42 15.83 12.93
CA ALA A 365 -26.38 15.07 12.13
C ALA A 365 -27.51 14.49 12.99
N SER A 366 -27.22 13.98 14.19
CA SER A 366 -28.25 13.50 15.13
C SER A 366 -29.18 14.63 15.57
N ALA A 367 -28.64 15.82 15.85
CA ALA A 367 -29.44 17.02 16.15
C ALA A 367 -30.36 17.41 14.96
N ALA A 368 -29.81 17.46 13.73
CA ALA A 368 -30.58 17.80 12.54
C ALA A 368 -31.69 16.79 12.22
N VAL A 369 -31.48 15.50 12.50
CA VAL A 369 -32.53 14.47 12.36
C VAL A 369 -33.63 14.70 13.39
N ARG A 370 -33.28 15.00 14.64
CA ARG A 370 -34.25 15.29 15.70
C ARG A 370 -35.14 16.50 15.38
N GLU A 371 -34.60 17.53 14.72
CA GLU A 371 -35.36 18.72 14.33
C GLU A 371 -36.30 18.51 13.13
N SER A 372 -36.06 17.48 12.31
CA SER A 372 -36.81 17.24 11.07
C SER A 372 -37.61 15.94 11.17
N ALA A 373 -38.82 16.05 11.70
CA ALA A 373 -39.81 14.97 11.76
C ALA A 373 -40.40 14.66 10.36
N GLU A 374 -39.57 14.14 9.46
CA GLU A 374 -40.01 13.66 8.15
C GLU A 374 -40.47 12.20 8.25
N PRO A 375 -41.62 11.83 7.65
CA PRO A 375 -42.15 10.46 7.73
C PRO A 375 -41.32 9.45 6.95
N VAL A 376 -40.63 9.87 5.89
CA VAL A 376 -39.72 9.06 5.06
C VAL A 376 -38.57 9.95 4.59
N ARG A 377 -37.33 9.49 4.79
CA ARG A 377 -36.13 10.28 4.48
C ARG A 377 -35.39 9.73 3.25
N ARG A 378 -34.83 10.63 2.43
CA ARG A 378 -34.28 10.28 1.11
C ARG A 378 -32.93 10.93 0.86
N TRP A 379 -32.00 10.14 0.33
CA TRP A 379 -30.72 10.59 -0.19
C TRP A 379 -30.58 10.14 -1.65
N ARG A 380 -29.95 10.96 -2.47
CA ARG A 380 -29.75 10.73 -3.90
C ARG A 380 -28.39 11.21 -4.35
N ALA A 381 -27.93 10.66 -5.47
CA ALA A 381 -26.79 11.17 -6.21
C ALA A 381 -26.89 12.68 -6.43
N GLY A 382 -25.78 13.37 -6.18
CA GLY A 382 -25.65 14.80 -6.36
C GLY A 382 -25.12 15.16 -7.75
N TRP A 383 -25.09 16.46 -8.04
CA TRP A 383 -24.42 16.99 -9.23
C TRP A 383 -22.93 16.57 -9.38
N PRO A 384 -22.14 16.32 -8.30
CA PRO A 384 -20.76 15.87 -8.46
C PRO A 384 -20.65 14.45 -9.03
N ASP A 385 -21.60 13.56 -8.66
CA ASP A 385 -21.68 12.20 -9.22
C ASP A 385 -21.96 12.27 -10.72
N TRP A 386 -22.82 13.19 -11.15
CA TRP A 386 -23.17 13.37 -12.56
C TRP A 386 -22.02 13.95 -13.37
N LEU A 387 -21.33 14.97 -12.82
CA LEU A 387 -20.19 15.61 -13.49
C LEU A 387 -19.03 14.62 -13.68
N SER A 388 -18.77 13.78 -12.69
CA SER A 388 -17.69 12.79 -12.75
C SER A 388 -17.97 11.64 -13.71
N ALA A 389 -19.20 11.13 -13.72
CA ALA A 389 -19.65 10.20 -14.74
C ALA A 389 -19.49 10.78 -16.15
N ALA A 390 -19.90 12.03 -16.36
CA ALA A 390 -19.71 12.72 -17.64
C ALA A 390 -18.22 12.85 -18.02
N ALA A 391 -17.36 13.21 -17.07
CA ALA A 391 -15.92 13.32 -17.29
C ALA A 391 -15.28 11.98 -17.69
N ILE A 392 -15.69 10.87 -17.08
CA ILE A 392 -15.20 9.52 -17.45
C ILE A 392 -15.67 9.11 -18.84
N VAL A 393 -16.92 9.40 -19.20
CA VAL A 393 -17.43 9.13 -20.55
C VAL A 393 -16.63 9.92 -21.59
N VAL A 394 -16.35 11.20 -21.34
CA VAL A 394 -15.53 12.05 -22.22
C VAL A 394 -14.09 11.53 -22.31
N TRP A 395 -13.48 11.16 -21.18
CA TRP A 395 -12.12 10.61 -21.15
C TRP A 395 -12.01 9.27 -21.88
N GLY A 396 -12.99 8.38 -21.68
CA GLY A 396 -13.11 7.13 -22.41
C GLY A 396 -13.29 7.37 -23.91
N ALA A 397 -14.13 8.32 -24.31
CA ALA A 397 -14.31 8.70 -25.71
C ALA A 397 -13.01 9.23 -26.36
N HIS A 398 -12.25 10.06 -25.62
CA HIS A 398 -10.97 10.58 -26.06
C HIS A 398 -9.93 9.48 -26.26
N PHE A 399 -9.89 8.47 -25.39
CA PHE A 399 -8.97 7.33 -25.51
C PHE A 399 -9.15 6.56 -26.83
N PHE A 400 -10.36 6.54 -27.39
CA PHE A 400 -10.66 5.86 -28.67
C PHE A 400 -10.64 6.78 -29.88
N TRP A 401 -10.37 8.07 -29.69
CA TRP A 401 -10.36 9.04 -30.77
C TRP A 401 -9.13 8.85 -31.67
N GLY A 402 -9.34 8.49 -32.94
CA GLY A 402 -8.27 8.35 -33.93
C GLY A 402 -7.52 7.00 -33.93
N GLU A 403 -7.94 6.05 -33.09
CA GLU A 403 -7.38 4.69 -33.07
C GLU A 403 -8.05 3.81 -34.14
N THR A 404 -7.27 3.06 -34.91
CA THR A 404 -7.77 2.17 -35.97
C THR A 404 -7.39 0.71 -35.70
N GLY A 405 -8.34 -0.22 -35.90
CA GLY A 405 -8.10 -1.67 -35.80
C GLY A 405 -9.10 -2.43 -34.93
N LEU A 406 -9.11 -3.77 -35.07
CA LEU A 406 -10.06 -4.66 -34.38
C LEU A 406 -9.94 -4.63 -32.84
N TRP A 407 -8.75 -4.37 -32.32
CA TRP A 407 -8.49 -4.26 -30.88
C TRP A 407 -9.23 -3.09 -30.22
N ARG A 408 -9.47 -1.99 -30.95
CA ARG A 408 -10.30 -0.88 -30.48
C ARG A 408 -11.72 -1.32 -30.15
N TYR A 409 -12.32 -2.18 -30.97
CA TYR A 409 -13.64 -2.72 -30.69
C TYR A 409 -13.61 -3.69 -29.50
N ALA A 410 -12.57 -4.52 -29.37
CA ALA A 410 -12.44 -5.42 -28.23
C ALA A 410 -12.31 -4.66 -26.90
N ILE A 411 -11.38 -3.70 -26.80
CA ILE A 411 -11.24 -2.84 -25.60
C ILE A 411 -12.48 -1.96 -25.43
N GLY A 412 -12.99 -1.35 -26.51
CA GLY A 412 -14.14 -0.45 -26.47
C GLY A 412 -15.40 -1.15 -25.98
N VAL A 413 -15.64 -2.40 -26.40
CA VAL A 413 -16.73 -3.22 -25.90
C VAL A 413 -16.50 -3.60 -24.44
N ALA A 414 -15.29 -3.97 -24.04
CA ALA A 414 -14.97 -4.30 -22.65
C ALA A 414 -15.17 -3.08 -21.71
N LEU A 415 -14.64 -1.91 -22.09
CA LEU A 415 -14.76 -0.66 -21.36
C LEU A 415 -16.21 -0.15 -21.34
N GLY A 416 -16.92 -0.32 -22.46
CA GLY A 416 -18.34 -0.02 -22.58
C GLY A 416 -19.21 -0.87 -21.68
N ALA A 417 -19.00 -2.19 -21.70
CA ALA A 417 -19.68 -3.13 -20.82
C ALA A 417 -19.41 -2.80 -19.35
N PHE A 418 -18.15 -2.48 -19.01
CA PHE A 418 -17.79 -2.00 -17.68
C PHE A 418 -18.52 -0.70 -17.32
N GLY A 419 -18.52 0.31 -18.20
CA GLY A 419 -19.23 1.57 -18.00
C GLY A 419 -20.75 1.38 -17.82
N VAL A 420 -21.38 0.54 -18.64
CA VAL A 420 -22.82 0.20 -18.55
C VAL A 420 -23.17 -0.46 -17.23
N TRP A 421 -22.26 -1.27 -16.69
CA TRP A 421 -22.45 -1.92 -15.40
C TRP A 421 -22.22 -0.96 -14.22
N MET A 422 -21.23 -0.08 -14.32
CA MET A 422 -20.72 0.71 -13.20
C MET A 422 -21.36 2.11 -13.09
N LEU A 423 -21.72 2.75 -14.20
CA LEU A 423 -22.29 4.11 -14.23
C LEU A 423 -23.74 4.22 -13.69
N PRO A 424 -24.67 3.29 -13.93
CA PRO A 424 -26.03 3.45 -13.43
C PRO A 424 -26.11 3.48 -11.90
N PRO A 425 -25.48 2.56 -11.15
CA PRO A 425 -25.38 2.65 -9.69
C PRO A 425 -24.74 3.97 -9.23
N TRP A 426 -23.76 4.48 -9.98
CA TRP A 426 -23.05 5.71 -9.63
C TRP A 426 -23.91 6.98 -9.81
N VAL A 427 -24.59 7.15 -10.94
CA VAL A 427 -25.30 8.40 -11.27
C VAL A 427 -26.70 8.46 -10.67
N ALA A 428 -27.28 7.29 -10.37
CA ALA A 428 -28.67 7.18 -9.97
C ALA A 428 -28.86 6.55 -8.58
N TRP A 429 -27.82 6.40 -7.76
CA TRP A 429 -28.01 5.85 -6.41
C TRP A 429 -29.04 6.65 -5.61
N ARG A 430 -29.85 5.91 -4.86
CA ARG A 430 -30.88 6.45 -3.98
C ARG A 430 -31.01 5.54 -2.76
N ILE A 431 -30.94 6.17 -1.59
CA ILE A 431 -31.19 5.52 -0.30
C ILE A 431 -32.48 6.11 0.24
N THR A 432 -33.38 5.25 0.71
CA THR A 432 -34.63 5.67 1.37
C THR A 432 -34.70 4.99 2.73
N ALA A 433 -34.95 5.75 3.79
CA ALA A 433 -35.10 5.26 5.15
C ALA A 433 -36.57 5.34 5.57
N ASP A 434 -37.08 4.26 6.13
CA ASP A 434 -38.42 4.13 6.73
C ASP A 434 -38.39 3.37 8.06
N GLY A 435 -39.57 3.12 8.64
CA GLY A 435 -39.68 2.40 9.91
C GLY A 435 -39.17 0.96 9.87
N ALA A 436 -39.20 0.31 8.70
CA ALA A 436 -38.76 -1.06 8.53
C ALA A 436 -37.25 -1.18 8.28
N GLY A 437 -36.61 -0.16 7.71
CA GLY A 437 -35.17 -0.17 7.45
C GLY A 437 -34.70 0.80 6.37
N LEU A 438 -33.63 0.39 5.70
CA LEU A 438 -33.04 1.09 4.57
C LEU A 438 -33.34 0.36 3.27
N TRP A 439 -33.71 1.14 2.26
CA TRP A 439 -33.95 0.68 0.91
C TRP A 439 -32.94 1.27 -0.07
N PHE A 440 -32.35 0.38 -0.86
CA PHE A 440 -31.34 0.70 -1.86
C PHE A 440 -31.84 0.34 -3.25
N ASN A 441 -31.56 1.17 -4.23
CA ASN A 441 -31.74 0.79 -5.61
C ASN A 441 -30.56 -0.04 -6.11
N GLY A 442 -30.83 -1.29 -6.51
CA GLY A 442 -29.87 -2.10 -7.24
C GLY A 442 -30.11 -2.04 -8.75
N LEU A 443 -29.16 -2.58 -9.50
CA LEU A 443 -29.26 -2.66 -10.96
C LEU A 443 -30.48 -3.48 -11.39
N ARG A 444 -30.71 -4.63 -10.75
CA ARG A 444 -31.81 -5.55 -11.08
C ARG A 444 -33.01 -5.48 -10.12
N ARG A 445 -32.77 -5.26 -8.82
CA ARG A 445 -33.79 -5.27 -7.77
C ARG A 445 -33.49 -4.21 -6.71
N THR A 446 -34.52 -3.75 -6.02
CA THR A 446 -34.36 -2.98 -4.78
C THR A 446 -33.93 -3.91 -3.67
N HIS A 447 -33.01 -3.44 -2.83
CA HIS A 447 -32.51 -4.22 -1.69
C HIS A 447 -32.99 -3.55 -0.40
N HIS A 448 -33.34 -4.36 0.59
CA HIS A 448 -33.79 -3.91 1.91
C HIS A 448 -32.86 -4.44 2.97
N ILE A 449 -32.46 -3.57 3.89
CA ILE A 449 -31.76 -3.94 5.12
C ILE A 449 -32.59 -3.40 6.27
N ALA A 450 -33.09 -4.30 7.13
CA ALA A 450 -33.75 -3.87 8.36
C ALA A 450 -32.73 -3.23 9.30
N TRP A 451 -33.17 -2.26 10.11
CA TRP A 451 -32.30 -1.51 11.03
C TRP A 451 -31.42 -2.41 11.92
N ASP A 452 -31.97 -3.52 12.39
CA ASP A 452 -31.29 -4.44 13.31
C ASP A 452 -30.24 -5.33 12.63
N HIS A 453 -30.22 -5.37 11.29
CA HIS A 453 -29.23 -6.13 10.52
C HIS A 453 -28.08 -5.26 10.00
N ILE A 454 -28.10 -3.95 10.21
CA ILE A 454 -27.02 -3.06 9.77
C ILE A 454 -25.78 -3.33 10.63
N ARG A 455 -24.68 -3.71 9.99
CA ARG A 455 -23.37 -3.93 10.65
C ARG A 455 -22.57 -2.64 10.69
N ILE A 456 -22.39 -2.01 9.52
CA ILE A 456 -21.59 -0.80 9.38
C ILE A 456 -22.21 0.17 8.37
N VAL A 457 -22.14 1.46 8.68
CA VAL A 457 -22.48 2.55 7.76
C VAL A 457 -21.33 3.54 7.81
N GLN A 458 -20.53 3.59 6.76
CA GLN A 458 -19.32 4.41 6.74
C GLN A 458 -19.16 5.15 5.41
N CYS A 459 -18.80 6.42 5.49
CA CYS A 459 -18.33 7.19 4.34
C CYS A 459 -16.80 7.31 4.42
N LYS A 460 -16.05 6.43 3.74
CA LYS A 460 -14.59 6.45 3.74
C LYS A 460 -14.05 6.97 2.40
N ARG A 461 -13.29 8.06 2.45
CA ARG A 461 -12.77 8.77 1.26
C ARG A 461 -13.90 9.00 0.26
N ASN A 462 -13.90 8.26 -0.85
CA ASN A 462 -14.80 8.44 -2.00
C ASN A 462 -15.95 7.42 -2.03
N HIS A 463 -16.11 6.60 -0.99
CA HIS A 463 -17.11 5.54 -0.99
C HIS A 463 -18.06 5.69 0.19
N LEU A 464 -19.35 5.50 -0.08
CA LEU A 464 -20.36 5.23 0.94
C LEU A 464 -20.57 3.71 0.97
N LYS A 465 -20.13 3.06 2.05
CA LYS A 465 -20.25 1.61 2.27
C LYS A 465 -21.31 1.36 3.33
N ILE A 466 -22.22 0.44 3.04
CA ILE A 466 -23.25 -0.03 3.95
C ILE A 466 -23.25 -1.55 3.92
N ASP A 467 -23.04 -2.16 5.08
CA ASP A 467 -22.95 -3.61 5.22
C ASP A 467 -23.97 -4.15 6.22
N SER A 468 -24.29 -5.44 6.10
CA SER A 468 -25.27 -6.11 6.94
C SER A 468 -24.76 -7.43 7.51
N HIS A 469 -25.25 -7.82 8.69
CA HIS A 469 -24.97 -9.13 9.30
C HIS A 469 -25.51 -10.34 8.52
N ARG A 470 -26.31 -10.12 7.46
CA ARG A 470 -26.85 -11.21 6.65
C ARG A 470 -25.86 -11.59 5.55
N ALA A 471 -25.38 -12.83 5.58
CA ALA A 471 -24.56 -13.44 4.52
C ALA A 471 -25.18 -13.35 3.11
N THR A 472 -26.50 -13.20 3.00
CA THR A 472 -27.21 -13.07 1.72
C THR A 472 -27.23 -11.66 1.13
N PHE A 473 -26.79 -10.64 1.87
CA PHE A 473 -26.76 -9.27 1.38
C PHE A 473 -25.40 -8.96 0.76
N PRO A 474 -25.30 -8.73 -0.55
CA PRO A 474 -24.05 -8.28 -1.16
C PRO A 474 -23.76 -6.86 -0.67
N GLU A 475 -22.53 -6.62 -0.19
CA GLU A 475 -22.05 -5.31 0.23
C GLU A 475 -22.52 -4.20 -0.73
N TRP A 476 -23.21 -3.19 -0.20
CA TRP A 476 -23.66 -2.05 -1.01
C TRP A 476 -22.64 -0.93 -0.90
N SER A 477 -22.10 -0.52 -2.04
CA SER A 477 -21.17 0.60 -2.13
C SER A 477 -21.58 1.57 -3.23
N ALA A 478 -21.48 2.87 -2.92
CA ALA A 478 -21.57 3.94 -3.92
C ALA A 478 -20.24 4.69 -3.96
N PHE A 479 -19.75 4.96 -5.16
CA PHE A 479 -18.52 5.73 -5.38
C PHE A 479 -18.86 7.16 -5.81
N GLY A 480 -18.23 8.14 -5.19
CA GLY A 480 -18.37 9.56 -5.49
C GLY A 480 -16.99 10.22 -5.38
N PRO A 481 -16.44 10.79 -6.46
CA PRO A 481 -15.12 11.40 -6.42
C PRO A 481 -15.21 12.68 -5.62
N ARG A 482 -14.29 12.80 -4.66
CA ARG A 482 -14.24 13.95 -3.77
C ARG A 482 -13.22 14.96 -4.24
N TRP A 483 -13.52 16.22 -3.95
CA TRP A 483 -12.58 17.32 -4.13
C TRP A 483 -12.37 18.04 -2.78
N PRO A 484 -11.53 17.46 -1.89
CA PRO A 484 -11.37 17.96 -0.51
C PRO A 484 -10.89 19.41 -0.41
N TRP A 485 -10.21 19.91 -1.44
CA TRP A 485 -9.83 21.32 -1.53
C TRP A 485 -11.05 22.24 -1.79
N LEU A 486 -11.93 21.85 -2.71
CA LEU A 486 -13.11 22.62 -3.08
C LEU A 486 -14.16 22.57 -1.96
N GLU A 487 -14.35 21.38 -1.37
CA GLU A 487 -15.22 21.15 -0.21
C GLU A 487 -14.80 22.04 0.98
N ARG A 488 -13.51 22.08 1.32
CA ARG A 488 -12.99 22.95 2.38
C ARG A 488 -13.14 24.43 2.07
N LYS A 489 -12.94 24.84 0.82
CA LYS A 489 -13.00 26.26 0.43
C LYS A 489 -14.43 26.79 0.37
N LEU A 490 -15.40 25.95 0.00
CA LEU A 490 -16.82 26.32 -0.14
C LEU A 490 -17.68 25.92 1.06
N GLY A 491 -17.10 25.24 2.06
CA GLY A 491 -17.86 24.72 3.21
C GLY A 491 -18.92 23.68 2.81
N LEU A 492 -18.77 23.04 1.65
CA LEU A 492 -19.75 22.09 1.12
C LEU A 492 -19.54 20.72 1.75
N ILE A 493 -20.59 20.18 2.36
CA ILE A 493 -20.62 18.81 2.90
C ILE A 493 -20.92 17.86 1.74
N HIS A 494 -20.10 16.82 1.57
CA HIS A 494 -20.34 15.82 0.54
C HIS A 494 -21.66 15.08 0.85
N PRO A 495 -22.54 14.83 -0.14
CA PRO A 495 -23.83 14.17 0.09
C PRO A 495 -23.70 12.83 0.83
N TYR A 496 -22.58 12.14 0.63
CA TYR A 496 -22.31 10.82 1.23
C TYR A 496 -21.99 10.93 2.72
N GLU A 497 -21.26 11.96 3.14
CA GLU A 497 -20.96 12.18 4.56
C GLU A 497 -22.24 12.55 5.32
N LYS A 498 -23.10 13.37 4.71
CA LYS A 498 -24.41 13.70 5.27
C LYS A 498 -25.30 12.46 5.38
N ALA A 499 -25.33 11.62 4.34
CA ALA A 499 -26.10 10.38 4.36
C ALA A 499 -25.59 9.40 5.42
N ALA A 500 -24.28 9.13 5.44
CA ALA A 500 -23.67 8.25 6.44
C ALA A 500 -23.96 8.73 7.87
N ALA A 501 -23.65 9.99 8.19
CA ALA A 501 -23.83 10.51 9.55
C ALA A 501 -25.29 10.44 10.02
N GLN A 502 -26.27 10.73 9.15
CA GLN A 502 -27.69 10.65 9.49
C GLN A 502 -28.17 9.21 9.65
N ILE A 503 -27.74 8.30 8.77
CA ILE A 503 -28.06 6.88 8.85
C ILE A 503 -27.46 6.27 10.11
N THR A 504 -26.18 6.55 10.41
CA THR A 504 -25.52 6.11 11.65
C THR A 504 -26.24 6.63 12.89
N ALA A 505 -26.69 7.89 12.89
CA ALA A 505 -27.46 8.46 14.00
C ALA A 505 -28.79 7.72 14.24
N MET A 506 -29.56 7.40 13.18
CA MET A 506 -30.82 6.65 13.31
C MET A 506 -30.62 5.17 13.66
N TRP A 507 -29.48 4.60 13.27
CA TRP A 507 -29.10 3.26 13.65
C TRP A 507 -28.78 3.19 15.16
N GLN A 508 -27.98 4.12 15.67
CA GLN A 508 -27.58 4.22 17.07
C GLN A 508 -28.71 4.66 18.02
N ASP A 509 -29.58 5.59 17.59
CA ASP A 509 -30.73 6.05 18.36
C ASP A 509 -32.05 5.67 17.66
N PRO A 510 -32.72 4.59 18.11
CA PRO A 510 -33.98 4.15 17.53
C PRO A 510 -35.10 5.19 17.56
N ALA A 511 -35.05 6.16 18.49
CA ALA A 511 -36.05 7.23 18.57
C ALA A 511 -35.96 8.22 17.40
N LEU A 512 -34.85 8.22 16.65
CA LEU A 512 -34.66 9.05 15.47
C LEU A 512 -35.12 8.38 14.17
N ARG A 513 -35.58 7.12 14.22
CA ARG A 513 -36.02 6.38 13.04
C ARG A 513 -37.35 6.95 12.51
N PRO A 514 -37.55 7.00 11.18
CA PRO A 514 -38.82 7.44 10.60
C PRO A 514 -39.95 6.48 10.99
N ALA A 515 -41.13 7.00 11.32
CA ALA A 515 -42.29 6.17 11.69
C ALA A 515 -43.20 5.79 10.50
N GLY A 516 -42.99 6.41 9.33
CA GLY A 516 -43.79 6.16 8.13
C GLY A 516 -43.29 4.96 7.33
N ASP A 517 -44.21 4.30 6.62
CA ASP A 517 -43.88 3.26 5.64
C ASP A 517 -43.65 3.86 4.25
N SER A 518 -42.61 3.37 3.55
CA SER A 518 -42.34 3.79 2.18
C SER A 518 -43.34 3.17 1.19
N GLY A 519 -44.05 3.99 0.42
CA GLY A 519 -44.86 3.49 -0.72
C GLY A 519 -44.00 3.02 -1.91
N GLU A 520 -44.58 2.26 -2.86
CA GLU A 520 -43.86 1.69 -4.02
C GLU A 520 -43.10 2.72 -4.89
N ARG A 521 -43.58 3.96 -4.97
CA ARG A 521 -42.89 5.05 -5.68
C ARG A 521 -41.63 5.55 -4.96
N GLU A 522 -41.52 5.22 -3.68
CA GLU A 522 -40.51 5.73 -2.77
C GLU A 522 -39.32 4.78 -2.63
N LEU A 523 -39.60 3.46 -2.73
CA LEU A 523 -38.65 2.34 -2.67
C LEU A 523 -37.58 2.33 -3.79
N GLY A 524 -37.70 3.24 -4.76
CA GLY A 524 -36.77 3.36 -5.89
C GLY A 524 -37.12 2.42 -7.05
N ARG A 525 -36.61 2.74 -8.23
CA ARG A 525 -36.78 1.90 -9.44
C ARG A 525 -35.49 1.15 -9.73
N PRO A 526 -35.57 -0.08 -10.28
CA PRO A 526 -34.38 -0.79 -10.71
C PRO A 526 -33.67 0.00 -11.82
N LEU A 527 -32.34 0.01 -11.79
CA LEU A 527 -31.52 0.89 -12.62
C LEU A 527 -31.21 0.34 -14.02
N TRP A 528 -31.61 -0.90 -14.32
CA TRP A 528 -31.40 -1.52 -15.64
C TRP A 528 -31.87 -0.67 -16.84
N PRO A 529 -32.95 0.14 -16.79
CA PRO A 529 -33.33 0.96 -17.94
C PRO A 529 -32.28 2.03 -18.25
N VAL A 530 -31.65 2.59 -17.22
CA VAL A 530 -30.55 3.57 -17.37
C VAL A 530 -29.31 2.89 -17.96
N ALA A 531 -29.02 1.65 -17.54
CA ALA A 531 -27.94 0.85 -18.10
C ALA A 531 -28.15 0.59 -19.61
N VAL A 532 -29.37 0.27 -20.02
CA VAL A 532 -29.71 0.04 -21.44
C VAL A 532 -29.51 1.31 -22.26
N VAL A 533 -29.98 2.46 -21.78
CA VAL A 533 -29.78 3.74 -22.49
C VAL A 533 -28.29 4.10 -22.59
N ALA A 534 -27.52 3.92 -21.52
CA ALA A 534 -26.08 4.14 -21.53
C ALA A 534 -25.35 3.21 -22.52
N GLY A 535 -25.76 1.94 -22.58
CA GLY A 535 -25.17 0.96 -23.49
C GLY A 535 -25.45 1.28 -24.95
N LEU A 536 -26.69 1.66 -25.28
CA LEU A 536 -27.05 2.10 -26.64
C LEU A 536 -26.25 3.35 -27.04
N GLY A 537 -26.10 4.32 -26.13
CA GLY A 537 -25.28 5.51 -26.35
C GLY A 537 -23.80 5.19 -26.61
N TRP A 538 -23.23 4.26 -25.84
CA TRP A 538 -21.84 3.84 -26.02
C TRP A 538 -21.60 3.05 -27.31
N VAL A 539 -22.52 2.17 -27.70
CA VAL A 539 -22.44 1.46 -28.98
C VAL A 539 -22.50 2.45 -30.14
N ALA A 540 -23.42 3.43 -30.08
CA ALA A 540 -23.48 4.49 -31.08
C ALA A 540 -22.16 5.29 -31.13
N LEU A 541 -21.56 5.61 -29.98
CA LEU A 541 -20.28 6.28 -29.88
C LEU A 541 -19.15 5.48 -30.55
N LEU A 542 -19.05 4.17 -30.29
CA LEU A 542 -18.03 3.30 -30.88
C LEU A 542 -18.17 3.13 -32.40
N VAL A 543 -19.40 3.16 -32.91
CA VAL A 543 -19.70 2.97 -34.35
C VAL A 543 -19.57 4.29 -35.13
N LEU A 544 -19.96 5.41 -34.54
CA LEU A 544 -20.04 6.70 -35.23
C LEU A 544 -18.77 7.54 -35.13
N LEU A 545 -17.89 7.29 -34.16
CA LEU A 545 -16.59 7.95 -34.10
C LEU A 545 -15.59 7.21 -34.98
N PRO A 546 -15.01 7.86 -36.01
CA PRO A 546 -13.97 7.25 -36.85
C PRO A 546 -12.67 7.01 -36.08
#